data_AF-A0A2X4V4F9-F1
#
_entry.id   AF-A0A2X4V4F9-F1
#
_cell.length_a   1.000
_cell.length_b   1.000
_cell.length_c   1.000
_cell.angle_alpha   90.00
_cell.angle_beta   90.00
_cell.angle_gamma   90.00
#
_symmetry.space_group_name_H-M   'P 1'
#
loop_
_entity.id
_entity.type
_entity.pdbx_description
1 polymer ?
#
loop_
_entity_poly.entity_id
_entity_poly.type
_entity_poly.pdbx_seq_one_letter_code
_entity_poly.pdbx_strand_id
1 'polypeptide(L)'
;MCRSRSAATIRCAEAIHAVFLYHAIRNGMDMGIVNAGQLAIYDDLSDELRNAVEDVILNRRDDGTERLLDLAENIAAAKTTKWRCSRRNGAAGRWKSGWNTRW
;
A
#
# COMPACT_ATOMS: atom_id res chain seq x y z
N MET A 1 -20.86 -4.36 2.02
CA MET A 1 -20.00 -3.19 1.75
C MET A 1 -18.58 -3.64 1.43
N CYS A 2 -18.19 -3.74 0.15
CA CYS A 2 -16.79 -3.88 -0.22
C CYS A 2 -16.22 -2.46 -0.23
N ARG A 3 -15.49 -2.08 0.82
CA ARG A 3 -14.82 -0.76 0.86
C ARG A 3 -13.73 -0.79 -0.21
N SER A 4 -14.01 -0.17 -1.35
CA SER A 4 -13.00 0.24 -2.32
C SER A 4 -12.07 1.24 -1.63
N ARG A 5 -11.10 0.74 -0.86
CA ARG A 5 -9.96 1.55 -0.47
C ARG A 5 -9.24 1.86 -1.77
N SER A 6 -9.14 3.14 -2.11
CA SER A 6 -8.49 3.64 -3.31
C SER A 6 -7.14 2.94 -3.46
N ALA A 7 -6.93 2.25 -4.58
CA ALA A 7 -5.74 1.42 -4.84
C ALA A 7 -4.42 2.22 -4.76
N ALA A 8 -4.51 3.54 -4.73
CA ALA A 8 -3.38 4.45 -4.69
C ALA A 8 -2.76 4.61 -3.30
N THR A 9 -3.57 4.63 -2.23
CA THR A 9 -3.05 4.72 -0.87
C THR A 9 -2.23 3.48 -0.50
N ILE A 10 -2.60 2.33 -1.06
CA ILE A 10 -1.93 1.05 -0.83
C ILE A 10 -0.50 1.11 -1.37
N ARG A 11 -0.29 1.64 -2.59
CA ARG A 11 1.03 1.68 -3.22
C ARG A 11 2.06 2.58 -2.52
N CYS A 12 1.60 3.62 -1.82
CA CYS A 12 2.51 4.52 -1.10
C CYS A 12 3.10 3.83 0.15
N ALA A 13 2.29 3.07 0.89
CA ALA A 13 2.76 2.32 2.06
C ALA A 13 3.72 1.19 1.67
N GLU A 14 3.44 0.49 0.57
CA GLU A 14 4.31 -0.55 0.03
C GLU A 14 5.68 0.01 -0.38
N ALA A 15 5.69 1.21 -1.00
CA ALA A 15 6.92 1.91 -1.37
C ALA A 15 7.75 2.32 -0.14
N ILE A 16 7.11 2.87 0.90
CA ILE A 16 7.79 3.24 2.15
C ILE A 16 8.44 2.01 2.79
N HIS A 17 7.72 0.89 2.87
CA HIS A 17 8.27 -0.33 3.45
C HIS A 17 9.45 -0.88 2.64
N ALA A 18 9.39 -0.86 1.30
CA ALA A 18 10.47 -1.33 0.46
C ALA A 18 11.77 -0.51 0.66
N VAL A 19 11.66 0.82 0.69
CA VAL A 19 12.81 1.72 0.90
C VAL A 19 13.33 1.58 2.34
N PHE A 20 12.45 1.53 3.33
CA PHE A 20 12.85 1.34 4.72
C PHE A 20 13.65 0.05 4.92
N LEU A 21 13.14 -1.07 4.40
CA LEU A 21 13.80 -2.37 4.52
C LEU A 21 15.15 -2.40 3.80
N TYR A 22 15.26 -1.77 2.62
CA TYR A 22 16.52 -1.66 1.89
C TYR A 22 17.62 -0.99 2.74
N HIS A 23 17.30 0.13 3.39
CA HIS A 23 18.24 0.81 4.26
C HIS A 23 18.47 0.07 5.58
N ALA A 24 17.42 -0.52 6.17
CA ALA A 24 17.53 -1.21 7.44
C ALA A 24 18.39 -2.48 7.34
N ILE A 25 18.23 -3.28 6.28
CA ILE A 25 19.07 -4.48 6.05
C ILE A 25 20.53 -4.07 5.85
N ARG A 26 20.79 -2.98 5.11
CA ARG A 26 22.15 -2.44 4.94
C ARG A 26 22.81 -1.98 6.24
N ASN A 27 22.01 -1.55 7.21
CA ASN A 27 22.47 -1.18 8.55
C ASN A 27 22.53 -2.38 9.53
N GLY A 28 22.33 -3.61 9.05
CA GLY A 28 22.45 -4.83 9.85
C GLY A 28 21.15 -5.28 10.53
N MET A 29 19.99 -4.94 9.98
CA MET A 29 18.72 -5.50 10.46
C MET A 29 18.49 -6.89 9.85
N ASP A 30 18.46 -7.92 10.71
CA ASP A 30 18.32 -9.32 10.28
C ASP A 30 16.85 -9.79 10.18
N MET A 31 15.95 -9.22 10.99
CA MET A 31 14.57 -9.70 11.16
C MET A 31 13.57 -8.55 11.33
N GLY A 32 12.37 -8.68 10.75
CA GLY A 32 11.28 -7.70 10.89
C GLY A 32 9.90 -8.31 10.59
N ILE A 33 8.85 -7.80 11.26
CA ILE A 33 7.46 -8.23 11.02
C ILE A 33 6.88 -7.43 9.87
N VAL A 34 6.64 -8.09 8.73
CA VAL A 34 6.15 -7.46 7.50
C VAL A 34 4.98 -8.23 6.91
N ASN A 35 4.17 -7.53 6.12
CA ASN A 35 3.15 -8.17 5.30
C ASN A 35 3.76 -8.63 3.97
N ALA A 36 4.13 -9.92 3.88
CA ALA A 36 4.80 -10.49 2.71
C ALA A 36 4.03 -10.32 1.38
N GLY A 37 2.70 -10.19 1.42
CA GLY A 37 1.88 -10.03 0.22
C GLY A 37 1.84 -8.61 -0.35
N GLN A 38 2.34 -7.61 0.39
CA GLN A 38 2.29 -6.19 0.05
C GLN A 38 3.70 -5.57 0.04
N LEU A 39 4.72 -6.36 -0.29
CA LEU A 39 6.08 -5.85 -0.46
C LEU A 39 6.31 -5.46 -1.92
N ALA A 40 6.63 -4.19 -2.14
CA ALA A 40 7.12 -3.73 -3.43
C ALA A 40 8.62 -4.06 -3.57
N ILE A 41 9.05 -4.39 -4.78
CA ILE A 41 10.48 -4.56 -5.09
C ILE A 41 11.08 -3.16 -5.24
N TYR A 42 12.18 -2.91 -4.55
CA TYR A 42 12.84 -1.60 -4.53
C TYR A 42 13.20 -1.07 -5.92
N ASP A 43 13.68 -1.95 -6.82
CA ASP A 43 14.11 -1.60 -8.17
C ASP A 43 12.93 -1.28 -9.12
N ASP A 44 11.70 -1.69 -8.77
CA ASP A 44 10.50 -1.43 -9.58
C ASP A 44 9.81 -0.10 -9.23
N LEU A 45 10.31 0.63 -8.22
CA LEU A 45 9.79 1.96 -7.87
C LEU A 45 10.23 3.00 -8.90
N SER A 46 9.35 3.95 -9.22
CA SER A 46 9.72 5.11 -10.03
C SER A 46 10.71 5.99 -9.28
N ASP A 47 11.75 6.48 -9.97
CA ASP A 47 12.83 7.28 -9.38
C ASP A 47 12.30 8.50 -8.61
N GLU A 48 11.27 9.16 -9.13
CA GLU A 48 10.64 10.32 -8.48
C GLU A 48 10.00 9.97 -7.13
N LEU A 49 9.25 8.86 -7.07
CA LEU A 49 8.61 8.40 -5.84
C LEU A 49 9.66 7.91 -4.85
N ARG A 50 10.66 7.18 -5.33
CA ARG A 50 11.75 6.66 -4.51
C ARG A 50 12.53 7.79 -3.85
N ASN A 51 12.92 8.82 -4.61
CA ASN A 51 13.64 9.97 -4.06
C ASN A 51 12.81 10.71 -3.00
N ALA A 52 11.51 10.94 -3.25
CA ALA A 52 10.62 11.57 -2.28
C ALA A 52 10.48 10.74 -0.99
N VAL A 53 10.39 9.41 -1.10
CA VAL A 53 10.32 8.51 0.06
C VAL A 53 11.66 8.46 0.82
N GLU A 54 12.79 8.41 0.12
CA GLU A 54 14.12 8.46 0.72
C GLU A 54 14.35 9.78 1.48
N ASP A 55 13.90 10.91 0.94
CA ASP A 55 14.01 12.22 1.59
C ASP A 55 13.26 12.25 2.93
N VAL A 56 12.09 11.60 3.00
CA VAL A 56 11.27 11.48 4.24
C VAL A 56 11.92 10.53 5.24
N ILE A 57 12.36 9.34 4.82
CA ILE A 57 12.93 8.32 5.73
C ILE A 57 14.26 8.78 6.31
N LEU A 58 15.11 9.41 5.50
CA LEU A 58 16.42 9.90 5.91
C LEU A 58 16.36 11.33 6.47
N ASN A 59 15.18 11.94 6.52
CA ASN A 59 14.95 13.32 6.97
C ASN A 59 15.98 14.32 6.38
N ARG A 60 16.23 14.22 5.06
CA ARG A 60 17.28 15.02 4.38
C ARG A 60 16.84 16.46 4.14
N ARG A 61 15.53 16.68 4.03
CA ARG A 61 14.92 17.98 3.75
C ARG A 61 13.69 18.16 4.64
N ASP A 62 13.42 19.40 4.99
CA ASP A 62 12.25 19.83 5.76
C ASP A 62 10.94 19.77 4.94
N ASP A 63 11.02 19.90 3.61
CA ASP A 63 9.89 19.85 2.67
C ASP A 63 9.52 18.43 2.18
N GLY A 64 10.16 17.37 2.70
CA GLY A 64 10.00 16.00 2.18
C GLY A 64 8.58 15.44 2.27
N THR A 65 7.87 15.72 3.37
CA THR A 65 6.51 15.18 3.60
C THR A 65 5.49 15.74 2.61
N GLU A 66 5.54 17.05 2.34
CA GLU A 66 4.62 17.72 1.41
C GLU A 66 4.77 17.16 -0.01
N ARG A 67 6.02 17.01 -0.48
CA ARG A 67 6.30 16.45 -1.81
C ARG A 67 5.81 15.01 -1.96
N LEU A 68 5.89 14.21 -0.89
CA LEU A 68 5.36 12.84 -0.91
C LEU A 68 3.83 12.83 -1.02
N LEU A 69 3.15 13.73 -0.31
CA LEU A 69 1.70 13.86 -0.36
C LEU A 69 1.23 14.28 -1.76
N ASP A 70 1.87 15.28 -2.37
CA ASP A 70 1.57 15.73 -3.73
C ASP A 70 1.69 14.58 -4.75
N LEU A 71 2.76 13.78 -4.65
CA LEU A 71 2.95 12.62 -5.51
C LEU A 71 1.92 11.51 -5.27
N ALA A 72 1.53 11.28 -4.01
CA ALA A 72 0.51 10.31 -3.66
C ALA A 72 -0.86 10.71 -4.24
N GLU A 73 -1.21 12.00 -4.21
CA GLU A 73 -2.42 12.53 -4.83
C GLU A 73 -2.41 12.36 -6.36
N ASN A 74 -1.29 12.66 -7.01
CA ASN A 74 -1.12 12.48 -8.46
C ASN A 74 -1.29 11.00 -8.88
N ILE A 75 -0.69 10.07 -8.13
CA ILE A 75 -0.82 8.63 -8.39
C ILE A 75 -2.25 8.14 -8.11
N ALA A 76 -2.95 8.76 -7.15
CA ALA A 76 -4.34 8.47 -6.85
C ALA A 76 -5.30 8.93 -7.93
N ALA A 77 -5.09 10.13 -8.46
CA ALA A 77 -5.88 10.67 -9.56
C ALA A 77 -5.72 9.85 -10.85
N ALA A 78 -4.51 9.37 -11.14
CA ALA A 78 -4.19 8.66 -12.38
C ALA A 78 -4.88 7.29 -12.56
N LYS A 79 -5.37 6.65 -11.49
CA LYS A 79 -5.98 5.30 -11.56
C LYS A 79 -7.50 5.24 -11.43
N THR A 80 -8.23 6.31 -11.78
CA THR A 80 -9.66 6.20 -12.13
C THR A 80 -9.82 5.58 -13.52
N THR A 81 -9.61 4.28 -13.65
CA THR A 81 -10.19 3.49 -14.74
C THR A 81 -11.11 2.44 -14.15
N LYS A 82 -12.39 2.80 -14.18
CA LYS A 82 -13.60 1.98 -14.02
C LYS A 82 -13.37 0.47 -13.96
N TRP A 83 -13.41 -0.08 -12.75
CA TRP A 83 -13.96 -1.42 -12.58
C TRP A 83 -15.48 -1.34 -12.67
N ARG A 84 -16.01 -1.59 -13.87
CA ARG A 84 -17.40 -1.98 -14.05
C ARG A 84 -17.60 -3.29 -13.30
N CYS A 85 -18.26 -3.25 -12.16
CA CYS A 85 -18.77 -4.45 -11.53
C CYS A 85 -19.81 -5.06 -12.48
N SER A 86 -19.41 -6.05 -13.27
CA SER A 86 -20.36 -6.94 -13.93
C SER A 86 -21.04 -7.76 -12.83
N ARG A 87 -22.25 -7.33 -12.51
CA ARG A 87 -23.29 -8.04 -11.76
C ARG A 87 -23.15 -9.56 -11.95
N ARG A 88 -22.59 -10.27 -10.97
CA ARG A 88 -22.70 -11.72 -10.87
C ARG A 88 -24.08 -12.03 -10.27
N ASN A 89 -25.06 -12.27 -11.13
CA ASN A 89 -26.25 -13.01 -10.74
C ASN A 89 -25.83 -14.47 -10.55
N GLY A 90 -25.88 -14.96 -9.31
CA GLY A 90 -25.52 -16.34 -8.99
C GLY A 90 -25.71 -16.61 -7.50
N ALA A 91 -26.89 -17.13 -7.16
CA ALA A 91 -27.26 -17.83 -5.94
C ALA A 91 -26.89 -17.17 -4.60
N ALA A 92 -27.89 -16.56 -3.96
CA ALA A 92 -27.91 -16.31 -2.52
C ALA A 92 -27.93 -17.66 -1.77
N GLY A 93 -26.75 -18.25 -1.59
CA GLY A 93 -26.49 -19.35 -0.68
C GLY A 93 -26.54 -18.84 0.77
N ARG A 94 -27.68 -19.10 1.40
CA ARG A 94 -27.97 -19.06 2.83
C ARG A 94 -26.77 -19.49 3.71
N TRP A 95 -26.14 -18.54 4.38
CA TRP A 95 -25.35 -18.76 5.59
C TRP A 95 -25.78 -17.75 6.64
N LYS A 96 -26.95 -17.98 7.24
CA LYS A 96 -27.35 -17.32 8.49
C LYS A 96 -27.23 -18.33 9.62
N SER A 97 -26.61 -17.86 10.70
CA SER A 97 -26.62 -18.38 12.08
C SER A 97 -26.07 -19.79 12.30
N GLY A 98 -24.78 -19.87 12.66
CA GLY A 98 -24.13 -21.07 13.20
C GLY A 98 -23.05 -20.77 14.25
N TRP A 99 -23.06 -19.57 14.86
CA TRP A 99 -22.18 -19.21 15.97
C TRP A 99 -23.01 -18.72 17.17
N ASN A 100 -24.03 -19.50 17.53
CA ASN A 100 -24.64 -19.39 18.84
C ASN A 100 -24.74 -20.78 19.46
N THR A 101 -24.17 -20.87 20.66
CA THR A 101 -24.14 -21.96 21.66
C THR A 101 -23.04 -23.02 21.56
N ARG A 102 -22.17 -22.97 22.59
CA ARG A 102 -21.47 -24.06 23.31
C ARG A 102 -19.92 -24.01 23.29
N TRP A 103 -19.40 -23.68 24.49
CA TRP A 103 -18.02 -23.56 24.99
C TRP A 103 -17.30 -22.23 24.72
#